data_AF-A0A5J6U4D6-F1
#
_entry.id   AF-A0A5J6U4D6-F1
#
_cell.length_a   1.000
_cell.length_b   1.000
_cell.length_c   1.000
_cell.angle_alpha   90.00
_cell.angle_beta   90.00
_cell.angle_gamma   90.00
#
_symmetry.space_group_name_H-M   'P 1'
#
loop_
_entity.id
_entity.type
_entity.pdbx_description
1 polymer ?
#
loop_
_entity_poly.entity_id
_entity_poly.type
_entity_poly.pdbx_seq_one_letter_code
_entity_poly.pdbx_strand_id
1 'polypeptide(L)'
;MPRQLDRMLKKVDAALAERTEVALRLPDLGFGPDGALRRELGGHTAVITIDGTAARLSFEQDGRELRSVPAAVRRDHKDAVKELRDLVKRVGAQLATLVRALEGGFPAGARHAFGWWRDRLVRHPVAGPTVRGLIWEVETAPGAWTAVLPAIGDLPDAPDDAAVRLWHPIGARGGDVRAWRDALVERGVRQPFKQAFREIYRLTPAEEEARTHSTRFAAHLVHYRRLFALFRARGWTSRLLGPWDGGAQDEAARVLAGEWRIRFAHVLAEVGPDDLAGTDRIRFDRRVAGAWRAAPLAEVPPVVFSEAMRDVDLFVSVTSIAADPDWTDDGPALAYWERARFGELDESARTRRDALARVLPRTKIADRCTLDGRFLVVRGELRTYKIHLGSANVLMEPDGAYLCVVSERRPAGRVFVPFEEERLSLILSKAFLLAADEKITDPSIRTQIERGAR
;
A
#
# COMPACT_ATOMS: atom_id res chain seq x y z
N MET A 1 -6.93 -3.73 -31.01
CA MET A 1 -5.54 -3.21 -30.98
C MET A 1 -5.13 -2.51 -29.67
N PRO A 2 -5.88 -1.54 -29.09
CA PRO A 2 -5.44 -0.82 -27.87
C PRO A 2 -5.26 -1.70 -26.62
N ARG A 3 -6.19 -2.64 -26.40
CA ARG A 3 -6.15 -3.57 -25.25
C ARG A 3 -4.97 -4.54 -25.28
N GLN A 4 -4.45 -4.85 -26.46
CA GLN A 4 -3.28 -5.72 -26.61
C GLN A 4 -2.00 -4.94 -26.30
N LEU A 5 -1.93 -3.68 -26.72
CA LEU A 5 -0.86 -2.75 -26.37
C LEU A 5 -0.82 -2.48 -24.86
N ASP A 6 -1.98 -2.25 -24.20
CA ASP A 6 -2.07 -2.11 -22.75
C ASP A 6 -1.65 -3.37 -21.99
N ARG A 7 -2.00 -4.57 -22.51
CA ARG A 7 -1.55 -5.84 -21.92
C ARG A 7 -0.06 -6.05 -22.12
N MET A 8 0.49 -5.65 -23.27
CA MET A 8 1.92 -5.71 -23.54
C MET A 8 2.70 -4.72 -22.68
N LEU A 9 2.21 -3.48 -22.51
CA LEU A 9 2.76 -2.49 -21.57
C LEU A 9 2.75 -3.01 -20.14
N LYS A 10 1.65 -3.63 -19.67
CA LYS A 10 1.61 -4.26 -18.34
C LYS A 10 2.60 -5.41 -18.17
N LYS A 11 2.84 -6.22 -19.22
CA LYS A 11 3.84 -7.29 -19.20
C LYS A 11 5.27 -6.75 -19.24
N VAL A 12 5.50 -5.69 -20.03
CA VAL A 12 6.79 -4.99 -20.14
C VAL A 12 7.11 -4.27 -18.84
N ASP A 13 6.14 -3.65 -18.17
CA ASP A 13 6.29 -3.05 -16.84
C ASP A 13 6.70 -4.09 -15.79
N ALA A 14 6.08 -5.28 -15.81
CA ALA A 14 6.44 -6.36 -14.91
C ALA A 14 7.87 -6.88 -15.19
N ALA A 15 8.26 -6.99 -16.46
CA ALA A 15 9.62 -7.37 -16.86
C ALA A 15 10.67 -6.27 -16.63
N LEU A 16 10.28 -4.99 -16.67
CA LEU A 16 11.14 -3.83 -16.37
C LEU A 16 11.35 -3.65 -14.86
N ALA A 17 10.36 -4.01 -14.04
CA ALA A 17 10.54 -4.07 -12.58
C ALA A 17 11.64 -5.07 -12.17
N GLU A 18 11.80 -6.15 -12.95
CA GLU A 18 12.91 -7.12 -12.81
C GLU A 18 14.24 -6.61 -13.42
N ARG A 19 14.23 -5.47 -14.14
CA ARG A 19 15.41 -4.78 -14.69
C ARG A 19 15.51 -3.37 -14.10
N THR A 20 15.68 -3.32 -12.78
CA THR A 20 15.68 -2.10 -11.96
C THR A 20 16.48 -0.95 -12.59
N GLU A 21 17.67 -1.21 -13.14
CA GLU A 21 18.51 -0.17 -13.77
C GLU A 21 17.87 0.55 -14.96
N VAL A 22 16.99 -0.11 -15.71
CA VAL A 22 16.25 0.50 -16.83
C VAL A 22 15.05 1.29 -16.32
N ALA A 23 14.35 0.74 -15.33
CA ALA A 23 13.19 1.39 -14.71
C ALA A 23 13.55 2.67 -13.95
N LEU A 24 14.81 2.82 -13.54
CA LEU A 24 15.32 4.03 -12.87
C LEU A 24 15.79 5.13 -13.84
N ARG A 25 15.78 4.90 -15.15
CA ARG A 25 16.13 5.91 -16.16
C ARG A 25 14.87 6.55 -16.72
N LEU A 26 14.47 7.68 -16.14
CA LEU A 26 13.32 8.45 -16.58
C LEU A 26 13.76 9.59 -17.51
N PRO A 27 12.96 9.94 -18.53
CA PRO A 27 13.12 11.21 -19.22
C PRO A 27 12.55 12.36 -18.38
N ASP A 28 13.08 13.57 -18.57
CA ASP A 28 12.61 14.78 -17.87
C ASP A 28 11.21 15.22 -18.32
N LEU A 29 10.75 14.78 -19.50
CA LEU A 29 9.41 15.04 -20.03
C LEU A 29 9.02 16.53 -20.10
N GLY A 30 10.01 17.43 -20.15
CA GLY A 30 9.81 18.88 -20.17
C GLY A 30 9.55 19.52 -18.80
N PHE A 31 9.75 18.79 -17.71
CA PHE A 31 9.67 19.35 -16.36
C PHE A 31 10.90 20.21 -16.07
N GLY A 32 10.67 21.34 -15.40
CA GLY A 32 11.73 22.20 -14.89
C GLY A 32 12.40 21.63 -13.64
N PRO A 33 13.52 22.23 -13.18
CA PRO A 33 14.28 21.77 -12.01
C PRO A 33 13.47 21.84 -10.70
N ASP A 34 12.40 22.64 -10.65
CA ASP A 34 11.46 22.71 -9.52
C ASP A 34 10.47 21.52 -9.49
N GLY A 35 10.55 20.60 -10.46
CA GLY A 35 9.65 19.45 -10.55
C GLY A 35 8.26 19.79 -11.05
N ALA A 36 8.11 20.94 -11.73
CA ALA A 36 6.87 21.34 -12.36
C ALA A 36 7.05 21.60 -13.88
N LEU A 37 6.00 21.32 -14.64
CA LEU A 37 5.89 21.71 -16.05
C LEU A 37 4.84 22.80 -16.16
N ARG A 38 5.16 23.91 -16.84
CA ARG A 38 4.25 25.04 -17.05
C ARG A 38 4.07 25.29 -18.55
N ARG A 39 2.82 25.52 -18.98
CA ARG A 39 2.48 25.82 -20.38
C ARG A 39 1.40 26.90 -20.45
N GLU A 40 1.70 27.99 -21.13
CA GLU A 40 0.77 29.09 -21.38
C GLU A 40 -0.32 28.70 -22.39
N LEU A 41 -1.58 28.99 -22.06
CA LEU A 41 -2.78 28.71 -22.84
C LEU A 41 -3.78 29.89 -22.70
N GLY A 42 -3.69 30.87 -23.59
CA GLY A 42 -4.68 31.95 -23.69
C GLY A 42 -4.84 32.76 -22.40
N GLY A 43 -3.73 33.27 -21.84
CA GLY A 43 -3.72 34.07 -20.60
C GLY A 43 -3.88 33.24 -19.31
N HIS A 44 -3.81 31.91 -19.40
CA HIS A 44 -3.81 31.01 -18.26
C HIS A 44 -2.59 30.08 -18.36
N THR A 45 -2.01 29.71 -17.22
CA THR A 45 -0.89 28.78 -17.17
C THR A 45 -1.40 27.40 -16.75
N ALA A 46 -1.24 26.39 -17.61
CA ALA A 46 -1.42 25.00 -17.20
C ALA A 46 -0.17 24.54 -16.45
N VAL A 47 -0.35 23.97 -15.25
CA VAL A 47 0.76 23.51 -14.41
C VAL A 47 0.58 22.01 -14.14
N ILE A 48 1.62 21.22 -14.42
CA ILE A 48 1.70 19.83 -13.99
C ILE A 48 2.71 19.73 -12.85
N THR A 49 2.26 19.25 -11.70
CA THR A 49 3.09 18.98 -10.51
C THR A 49 3.02 17.51 -10.12
N ILE A 50 3.97 17.06 -9.31
CA ILE A 50 4.04 15.70 -8.79
C ILE A 50 3.74 15.75 -7.29
N ASP A 51 2.73 14.99 -6.86
CA ASP A 51 2.38 14.76 -5.45
C ASP A 51 2.49 13.25 -5.17
N GLY A 52 3.52 12.87 -4.42
CA GLY A 52 3.80 11.47 -4.12
C GLY A 52 4.08 10.66 -5.38
N THR A 53 3.11 9.84 -5.80
CA THR A 53 3.18 8.97 -6.99
C THR A 53 2.29 9.44 -8.14
N ALA A 54 1.57 10.55 -7.96
CA ALA A 54 0.61 11.07 -8.94
C ALA A 54 1.09 12.39 -9.56
N ALA A 55 0.87 12.53 -10.86
CA ALA A 55 0.94 13.82 -11.52
C ALA A 55 -0.44 14.50 -11.48
N ARG A 56 -0.49 15.78 -11.15
CA ARG A 56 -1.70 16.61 -11.13
C ARG A 56 -1.59 17.71 -12.15
N LEU A 57 -2.62 17.89 -12.97
CA LEU A 57 -2.81 19.07 -13.81
C LEU A 57 -3.71 20.07 -13.09
N SER A 58 -3.19 21.27 -12.86
CA SER A 58 -3.92 22.45 -12.40
C SER A 58 -3.82 23.58 -13.44
N PHE A 59 -4.59 24.63 -13.23
CA PHE A 59 -4.56 25.84 -14.05
C PHE A 59 -4.39 27.04 -13.14
N GLU A 60 -3.59 28.00 -13.56
CA GLU A 60 -3.35 29.24 -12.83
C GLU A 60 -3.70 30.44 -13.71
N GLN A 61 -4.11 31.53 -13.06
CA GLN A 61 -4.24 32.85 -13.67
C GLN A 61 -3.68 33.87 -12.68
N ASP A 62 -2.79 34.75 -13.14
CA ASP A 62 -2.10 35.74 -12.29
C ASP A 62 -1.45 35.12 -11.03
N GLY A 63 -0.89 33.91 -11.17
CA GLY A 63 -0.24 33.16 -10.09
C GLY A 63 -1.19 32.52 -9.07
N ARG A 64 -2.50 32.48 -9.33
CA ARG A 64 -3.50 31.83 -8.45
C ARG A 64 -4.06 30.56 -9.10
N GLU A 65 -4.03 29.46 -8.35
CA GLU A 65 -4.62 28.18 -8.76
C GLU A 65 -6.15 28.26 -8.88
N LEU A 66 -6.67 27.75 -9.99
CA LEU A 66 -8.08 27.70 -10.33
C LEU A 66 -8.68 26.34 -10.00
N ARG A 67 -9.95 26.34 -9.56
CA ARG A 67 -10.66 25.11 -9.16
C ARG A 67 -11.02 24.19 -10.32
N SER A 68 -11.05 24.71 -11.54
CA SER A 68 -11.47 23.97 -12.71
C SER A 68 -10.77 24.51 -13.97
N VAL A 69 -10.85 23.74 -15.05
CA VAL A 69 -10.32 24.16 -16.35
C VAL A 69 -11.09 25.41 -16.82
N PRO A 70 -10.40 26.52 -17.12
CA PRO A 70 -11.05 27.75 -17.60
C PRO A 70 -11.90 27.52 -18.84
N ALA A 71 -13.04 28.23 -18.94
CA ALA A 71 -13.95 28.08 -20.07
C ALA A 71 -13.30 28.44 -21.41
N ALA A 72 -12.48 29.51 -21.44
CA ALA A 72 -11.70 29.92 -22.62
C ALA A 72 -10.71 28.83 -23.04
N VAL A 73 -9.92 28.29 -22.10
CA VAL A 73 -8.99 27.18 -22.36
C VAL A 73 -9.71 25.94 -22.87
N ARG A 74 -10.87 25.59 -22.30
CA ARG A 74 -11.66 24.42 -22.73
C ARG A 74 -12.20 24.58 -24.16
N ARG A 75 -12.58 25.79 -24.56
CA ARG A 75 -13.12 26.09 -25.88
C ARG A 75 -12.03 26.22 -26.94
N ASP A 76 -10.98 26.97 -26.63
CA ASP A 76 -10.01 27.46 -27.62
C ASP A 76 -8.70 26.63 -27.63
N HIS A 77 -8.44 25.85 -26.57
CA HIS A 77 -7.21 25.07 -26.40
C HIS A 77 -7.47 23.60 -26.04
N LYS A 78 -8.60 23.03 -26.50
CA LYS A 78 -9.03 21.67 -26.17
C LYS A 78 -7.97 20.59 -26.45
N ASP A 79 -7.27 20.69 -27.57
CA ASP A 79 -6.25 19.71 -27.95
C ASP A 79 -5.00 19.79 -27.05
N ALA A 80 -4.55 21.00 -26.70
CA ALA A 80 -3.46 21.18 -25.74
C ALA A 80 -3.84 20.63 -24.34
N VAL A 81 -5.09 20.82 -23.89
CA VAL A 81 -5.58 20.22 -22.64
C VAL A 81 -5.56 18.69 -22.71
N LYS A 82 -5.92 18.11 -23.86
CA LYS A 82 -5.86 16.66 -24.08
C LYS A 82 -4.41 16.15 -24.01
N GLU A 83 -3.48 16.82 -24.69
CA GLU A 83 -2.04 16.50 -24.64
C GLU A 83 -1.50 16.53 -23.21
N LEU A 84 -1.83 17.56 -22.44
CA LEU A 84 -1.41 17.70 -21.04
C LEU A 84 -1.99 16.59 -20.16
N ARG A 85 -3.25 16.21 -20.36
CA ARG A 85 -3.88 15.08 -19.65
C ARG A 85 -3.22 13.75 -20.00
N ASP A 86 -2.85 13.55 -21.25
CA ASP A 86 -2.15 12.34 -21.67
C ASP A 86 -0.71 12.33 -21.15
N LEU A 87 -0.05 13.50 -21.05
CA LEU A 87 1.24 13.63 -20.36
C LEU A 87 1.13 13.28 -18.87
N VAL A 88 0.11 13.76 -18.17
CA VAL A 88 -0.16 13.37 -16.76
C VAL A 88 -0.25 11.86 -16.61
N LYS A 89 -0.99 11.18 -17.49
CA LYS A 89 -1.08 9.70 -17.46
C LYS A 89 0.27 9.03 -17.70
N ARG A 90 1.06 9.53 -18.66
CA ARG A 90 2.40 9.00 -18.94
C ARG A 90 3.34 9.18 -17.75
N VAL A 91 3.36 10.37 -17.14
CA VAL A 91 4.16 10.65 -15.94
C VAL A 91 3.75 9.72 -14.80
N GLY A 92 2.44 9.57 -14.54
CA GLY A 92 1.93 8.65 -13.52
C GLY A 92 2.35 7.19 -13.74
N ALA A 93 2.33 6.72 -15.00
CA ALA A 93 2.81 5.37 -15.32
C ALA A 93 4.33 5.18 -15.10
N GLN A 94 5.13 6.21 -15.41
CA GLN A 94 6.57 6.23 -15.15
C GLN A 94 6.86 6.22 -13.64
N LEU A 95 6.17 7.05 -12.87
CA LEU A 95 6.30 7.07 -11.40
C LEU A 95 5.87 5.75 -10.76
N ALA A 96 4.78 5.13 -11.24
CA ALA A 96 4.36 3.82 -10.78
C ALA A 96 5.41 2.73 -11.09
N THR A 97 6.11 2.83 -12.22
CA THR A 97 7.18 1.90 -12.59
C THR A 97 8.43 2.11 -11.77
N LEU A 98 8.84 3.38 -11.56
CA LEU A 98 9.91 3.77 -10.64
C LEU A 98 9.65 3.21 -9.24
N VAL A 99 8.46 3.43 -8.68
CA VAL A 99 8.08 2.96 -7.34
C VAL A 99 8.12 1.43 -7.24
N ARG A 100 7.57 0.72 -8.24
CA ARG A 100 7.63 -0.75 -8.26
C ARG A 100 9.06 -1.28 -8.34
N ALA A 101 9.93 -0.64 -9.13
CA ALA A 101 11.32 -1.02 -9.25
C ALA A 101 12.11 -0.76 -7.96
N LEU A 102 11.86 0.38 -7.30
CA LEU A 102 12.43 0.72 -6.00
C LEU A 102 12.00 -0.28 -4.92
N GLU A 103 10.70 -0.54 -4.77
CA GLU A 103 10.20 -1.50 -3.77
C GLU A 103 10.66 -2.93 -4.06
N GLY A 104 10.72 -3.34 -5.34
CA GLY A 104 11.28 -4.62 -5.76
C GLY A 104 12.78 -4.77 -5.46
N GLY A 105 13.48 -3.68 -5.17
CA GLY A 105 14.88 -3.69 -4.76
C GLY A 105 15.13 -4.20 -3.34
N PHE A 106 14.12 -4.27 -2.45
CA PHE A 106 14.32 -4.74 -1.07
C PHE A 106 14.83 -6.18 -0.99
N PRO A 107 14.14 -7.20 -1.55
CA PRO A 107 14.60 -8.58 -1.43
C PRO A 107 15.95 -8.79 -2.13
N ALA A 108 16.22 -8.04 -3.20
CA ALA A 108 17.46 -8.10 -3.96
C ALA A 108 18.64 -7.38 -3.28
N GLY A 109 18.39 -6.61 -2.22
CA GLY A 109 19.41 -5.78 -1.57
C GLY A 109 20.05 -4.78 -2.54
N ALA A 110 19.25 -4.20 -3.43
CA ALA A 110 19.73 -3.33 -4.51
C ALA A 110 20.56 -2.15 -3.97
N ARG A 111 21.71 -1.90 -4.61
CA ARG A 111 22.62 -0.81 -4.29
C ARG A 111 22.91 0.03 -5.52
N HIS A 112 23.12 1.32 -5.31
CA HIS A 112 23.48 2.28 -6.34
C HIS A 112 24.68 3.10 -5.90
N ALA A 113 25.46 3.62 -6.84
CA ALA A 113 26.49 4.60 -6.55
C ALA A 113 25.85 5.93 -6.10
N PHE A 114 26.38 6.54 -5.06
CA PHE A 114 25.85 7.75 -4.42
C PHE A 114 25.73 8.92 -5.40
N GLY A 115 26.76 9.20 -6.19
CA GLY A 115 26.75 10.28 -7.18
C GLY A 115 25.65 10.09 -8.23
N TRP A 116 25.50 8.86 -8.73
CA TRP A 116 24.43 8.52 -9.67
C TRP A 116 23.04 8.67 -9.04
N TRP A 117 22.84 8.16 -7.82
CA TRP A 117 21.56 8.28 -7.10
C TRP A 117 21.20 9.75 -6.83
N ARG A 118 22.16 10.55 -6.38
CA ARG A 118 22.01 11.98 -6.12
C ARG A 118 21.59 12.72 -7.40
N ASP A 119 22.31 12.51 -8.49
CA ASP A 119 22.16 13.32 -9.69
C ASP A 119 21.03 12.81 -10.62
N ARG A 120 20.75 11.51 -10.64
CA ARG A 120 19.77 10.89 -11.55
C ARG A 120 18.44 10.53 -10.90
N LEU A 121 18.36 10.49 -9.57
CA LEU A 121 17.10 10.21 -8.87
C LEU A 121 16.69 11.37 -7.96
N VAL A 122 17.52 11.77 -7.00
CA VAL A 122 17.16 12.81 -6.01
C VAL A 122 16.94 14.19 -6.66
N ARG A 123 17.84 14.58 -7.57
CA ARG A 123 17.81 15.86 -8.31
C ARG A 123 16.98 15.81 -9.59
N HIS A 124 16.48 14.64 -9.97
CA HIS A 124 15.71 14.50 -11.19
C HIS A 124 14.37 15.25 -11.08
N PRO A 125 13.93 16.01 -12.10
CA PRO A 125 12.72 16.82 -12.01
C PRO A 125 11.44 15.98 -11.87
N VAL A 126 11.34 14.86 -12.59
CA VAL A 126 10.23 13.90 -12.47
C VAL A 126 10.37 12.91 -11.31
N ALA A 127 11.50 12.20 -11.17
CA ALA A 127 11.66 11.18 -10.14
C ALA A 127 11.89 11.76 -8.73
N GLY A 128 12.53 12.92 -8.62
CA GLY A 128 12.97 13.54 -7.38
C GLY A 128 11.87 13.75 -6.35
N PRO A 129 10.71 14.35 -6.68
CA PRO A 129 9.60 14.52 -5.74
C PRO A 129 9.17 13.20 -5.05
N THR A 130 9.18 12.09 -5.77
CA THR A 130 8.86 10.76 -5.24
C THR A 130 10.03 10.17 -4.44
N VAL A 131 11.25 10.24 -4.98
CA VAL A 131 12.47 9.64 -4.39
C VAL A 131 12.87 10.32 -3.07
N ARG A 132 12.68 11.64 -2.98
CA ARG A 132 13.02 12.42 -1.78
C ARG A 132 12.13 12.09 -0.58
N GLY A 133 10.92 11.57 -0.81
CA GLY A 133 10.00 11.11 0.24
C GLY A 133 10.36 9.74 0.85
N LEU A 134 11.41 9.08 0.35
CA LEU A 134 11.90 7.80 0.86
C LEU A 134 13.12 7.98 1.76
N ILE A 135 13.27 7.06 2.71
CA ILE A 135 14.42 6.96 3.59
C ILE A 135 15.48 6.09 2.90
N TRP A 136 16.70 6.59 2.83
CA TRP A 136 17.83 5.92 2.19
C TRP A 136 18.93 5.67 3.22
N GLU A 137 19.78 4.68 2.98
CA GLU A 137 21.01 4.50 3.72
C GLU A 137 22.19 4.74 2.79
N VAL A 138 23.11 5.60 3.21
CA VAL A 138 24.35 5.92 2.50
C VAL A 138 25.53 5.36 3.30
N GLU A 139 26.41 4.62 2.66
CA GLU A 139 27.65 4.14 3.26
C GLU A 139 28.66 5.31 3.34
N THR A 140 28.76 5.95 4.51
CA THR A 140 29.60 7.15 4.71
C THR A 140 31.04 6.80 5.09
N ALA A 141 31.25 5.57 5.57
CA ALA A 141 32.56 4.94 5.77
C ALA A 141 32.38 3.42 5.65
N PRO A 142 33.45 2.62 5.45
CA PRO A 142 33.33 1.17 5.28
C PRO A 142 32.50 0.51 6.38
N GLY A 143 31.34 -0.06 6.01
CA GLY A 143 30.39 -0.70 6.92
C GLY A 143 29.53 0.25 7.77
N ALA A 144 29.76 1.57 7.70
CA ALA A 144 29.00 2.58 8.41
C ALA A 144 27.92 3.19 7.52
N TRP A 145 26.66 2.88 7.84
CA TRP A 145 25.48 3.33 7.10
C TRP A 145 24.76 4.45 7.84
N THR A 146 24.48 5.54 7.12
CA THR A 146 23.74 6.70 7.64
C THR A 146 22.38 6.77 6.96
N ALA A 147 21.31 6.72 7.75
CA ALA A 147 19.94 6.84 7.25
C ALA A 147 19.58 8.32 7.00
N VAL A 148 18.99 8.62 5.84
CA VAL A 148 18.71 9.98 5.37
C VAL A 148 17.33 10.06 4.72
N LEU A 149 16.62 11.17 4.92
CA LEU A 149 15.35 11.47 4.24
C LEU A 149 15.53 12.79 3.46
N PRO A 150 15.82 12.73 2.15
CA PRO A 150 16.18 13.92 1.37
C PRO A 150 15.09 15.02 1.33
N ALA A 151 13.83 14.70 1.64
CA ALA A 151 12.75 15.68 1.70
C ALA A 151 12.86 16.66 2.89
N ILE A 152 13.60 16.31 3.96
CA ILE A 152 13.61 17.11 5.21
C ILE A 152 15.01 17.37 5.78
N GLY A 153 16.07 16.85 5.15
CA GLY A 153 17.43 17.00 5.62
C GLY A 153 18.44 16.99 4.48
N ASP A 154 19.63 17.49 4.77
CA ASP A 154 20.73 17.54 3.83
C ASP A 154 21.26 16.13 3.52
N LEU A 155 21.83 15.99 2.32
CA LEU A 155 22.55 14.78 1.96
C LEU A 155 23.89 14.74 2.71
N PRO A 156 24.32 13.56 3.19
CA PRO A 156 25.61 13.41 3.86
C PRO A 156 26.74 13.63 2.85
N ASP A 157 27.90 13.99 3.36
CA ASP A 157 29.13 13.96 2.56
C ASP A 157 29.56 12.50 2.37
N ALA A 158 29.67 12.07 1.11
CA ALA A 158 30.04 10.72 0.73
C ALA A 158 30.67 10.71 -0.66
N PRO A 159 31.66 9.84 -0.93
CA PRO A 159 32.22 9.63 -2.26
C PRO A 159 31.15 9.28 -3.30
N ASP A 160 31.32 9.71 -4.56
CA ASP A 160 30.34 9.45 -5.62
C ASP A 160 30.13 7.94 -5.90
N ASP A 161 31.12 7.09 -5.59
CA ASP A 161 31.07 5.64 -5.71
C ASP A 161 30.58 4.93 -4.43
N ALA A 162 30.31 5.67 -3.35
CA ALA A 162 29.74 5.11 -2.12
C ALA A 162 28.41 4.42 -2.38
N ALA A 163 28.13 3.34 -1.65
CA ALA A 163 26.91 2.58 -1.83
C ALA A 163 25.70 3.29 -1.17
N VAL A 164 24.61 3.35 -1.91
CA VAL A 164 23.30 3.80 -1.45
C VAL A 164 22.27 2.70 -1.63
N ARG A 165 21.43 2.50 -0.62
CA ARG A 165 20.31 1.54 -0.69
C ARG A 165 19.07 2.11 -0.02
N LEU A 166 17.91 1.53 -0.30
CA LEU A 166 16.71 1.87 0.46
C LEU A 166 16.83 1.36 1.90
N TRP A 167 16.46 2.22 2.84
CA TRP A 167 16.35 1.83 4.25
C TRP A 167 15.18 0.85 4.44
N HIS A 168 15.38 -0.21 5.21
CA HIS A 168 14.36 -1.19 5.54
C HIS A 168 14.25 -1.37 7.06
N PRO A 169 13.04 -1.31 7.66
CA PRO A 169 12.91 -1.29 9.12
C PRO A 169 13.34 -2.58 9.83
N ILE A 170 13.42 -3.72 9.12
CA ILE A 170 13.94 -4.97 9.72
C ILE A 170 15.39 -4.87 10.19
N GLY A 171 16.20 -4.01 9.55
CA GLY A 171 17.60 -3.76 9.89
C GLY A 171 17.80 -2.55 10.81
N ALA A 172 16.72 -1.84 11.16
CA ALA A 172 16.78 -0.64 11.98
C ALA A 172 17.11 -0.95 13.45
N ARG A 173 17.81 -0.03 14.11
CA ARG A 173 18.16 -0.15 15.54
C ARG A 173 17.00 0.35 16.41
N GLY A 174 17.07 0.06 17.71
CA GLY A 174 16.01 0.37 18.65
C GLY A 174 15.65 1.86 18.67
N GLY A 175 14.40 2.18 18.31
CA GLY A 175 13.88 3.55 18.28
C GLY A 175 13.84 4.20 16.90
N ASP A 176 14.70 3.78 15.95
CA ASP A 176 14.82 4.41 14.62
C ASP A 176 13.50 4.40 13.84
N VAL A 177 12.80 3.26 13.86
CA VAL A 177 11.50 3.12 13.17
C VAL A 177 10.49 4.12 13.72
N ARG A 178 10.44 4.29 15.04
CA ARG A 178 9.54 5.24 15.71
C ARG A 178 9.91 6.68 15.32
N ALA A 179 11.19 7.03 15.39
CA ALA A 179 11.69 8.35 15.04
C ALA A 179 11.35 8.73 13.59
N TRP A 180 11.53 7.81 12.64
CA TRP A 180 11.14 8.06 11.25
C TRP A 180 9.64 8.21 11.07
N ARG A 181 8.82 7.38 11.73
CA ARG A 181 7.35 7.51 11.69
C ARG A 181 6.88 8.84 12.26
N ASP A 182 7.48 9.31 13.35
CA ASP A 182 7.20 10.61 13.97
C ASP A 182 7.58 11.75 13.00
N ALA A 183 8.81 11.73 12.48
CA ALA A 183 9.31 12.75 11.55
C ALA A 183 8.48 12.87 10.27
N LEU A 184 8.06 11.74 9.68
CA LEU A 184 7.22 11.75 8.47
C LEU A 184 5.87 12.44 8.70
N VAL A 185 5.23 12.17 9.84
CA VAL A 185 3.92 12.76 10.17
C VAL A 185 4.07 14.22 10.58
N GLU A 186 5.09 14.56 11.36
CA GLU A 186 5.37 15.94 11.78
C GLU A 186 5.70 16.86 10.61
N ARG A 187 6.45 16.36 9.63
CA ARG A 187 6.87 17.12 8.45
C ARG A 187 5.91 17.01 7.26
N GLY A 188 4.83 16.24 7.39
CA GLY A 188 3.85 16.07 6.31
C GLY A 188 4.42 15.37 5.07
N VAL A 189 5.38 14.46 5.25
CA VAL A 189 6.01 13.71 4.16
C VAL A 189 5.24 12.43 3.91
N ARG A 190 4.57 12.35 2.75
CA ARG A 190 3.90 11.13 2.28
C ARG A 190 4.90 10.24 1.56
N GLN A 191 5.06 9.00 2.03
CA GLN A 191 5.87 8.00 1.35
C GLN A 191 5.09 7.35 0.19
N PRO A 192 5.74 7.10 -0.96
CA PRO A 192 5.09 6.51 -2.12
C PRO A 192 4.66 5.04 -1.92
N PHE A 193 5.19 4.39 -0.89
CA PHE A 193 4.79 3.08 -0.37
C PHE A 193 5.10 3.02 1.13
N LYS A 194 4.55 2.03 1.83
CA LYS A 194 4.87 1.77 3.25
C LYS A 194 6.35 1.41 3.41
N GLN A 195 7.16 2.36 3.89
CA GLN A 195 8.58 2.13 4.20
C GLN A 195 8.87 2.25 5.71
N ALA A 196 8.65 3.40 6.33
CA ALA A 196 8.77 3.53 7.80
C ALA A 196 7.65 2.76 8.51
N PHE A 197 6.45 2.80 7.93
CA PHE A 197 5.29 2.01 8.31
C PHE A 197 5.27 0.65 7.59
N ARG A 198 6.43 0.08 7.28
CA ARG A 198 6.49 -1.24 6.67
C ARG A 198 6.28 -2.31 7.73
N GLU A 199 5.34 -3.23 7.51
CA GLU A 199 5.18 -4.43 8.35
C GLU A 199 6.46 -5.27 8.31
N ILE A 200 6.84 -5.84 9.46
CA ILE A 200 8.07 -6.65 9.61
C ILE A 200 7.67 -8.03 10.11
N TYR A 201 8.08 -9.09 9.39
CA TYR A 201 7.88 -10.46 9.82
C TYR A 201 9.24 -11.07 10.14
N ARG A 202 9.45 -11.40 11.42
CA ARG A 202 10.55 -12.25 11.87
C ARG A 202 10.03 -13.67 12.03
N LEU A 203 10.94 -14.64 11.95
CA LEU A 203 10.61 -16.03 12.26
C LEU A 203 10.09 -16.13 13.68
N THR A 204 9.01 -16.90 13.84
CA THR A 204 8.45 -17.22 15.16
C THR A 204 9.02 -18.56 15.64
N PRO A 205 8.99 -18.83 16.96
CA PRO A 205 9.40 -20.14 17.48
C PRO A 205 8.66 -21.32 16.82
N ALA A 206 7.38 -21.16 16.52
CA ALA A 206 6.59 -22.18 15.82
C ALA A 206 7.10 -22.44 14.39
N GLU A 207 7.59 -21.42 13.69
CA GLU A 207 8.19 -21.57 12.36
C GLU A 207 9.59 -22.16 12.41
N GLU A 208 10.35 -21.86 13.47
CA GLU A 208 11.65 -22.50 13.75
C GLU A 208 11.46 -24.01 13.99
N GLU A 209 10.44 -24.39 14.76
CA GLU A 209 10.08 -25.79 15.01
C GLU A 209 9.56 -26.50 13.74
N ALA A 210 8.68 -25.86 12.97
CA ALA A 210 8.14 -26.41 11.72
C ALA A 210 9.20 -26.52 10.61
N ARG A 211 10.29 -25.74 10.71
CA ARG A 211 11.50 -25.66 9.87
C ARG A 211 11.29 -25.29 8.40
N THR A 212 10.31 -25.88 7.72
CA THR A 212 10.19 -25.86 6.25
C THR A 212 8.95 -25.14 5.74
N HIS A 213 8.06 -24.73 6.64
CA HIS A 213 6.83 -24.04 6.27
C HIS A 213 6.32 -23.15 7.40
N SER A 214 5.55 -22.14 7.03
CA SER A 214 4.79 -21.30 7.94
C SER A 214 3.29 -21.54 7.74
N THR A 215 2.55 -21.62 8.83
CA THR A 215 1.07 -21.68 8.87
C THR A 215 0.45 -20.38 9.37
N ARG A 216 1.25 -19.30 9.47
CA ARG A 216 0.83 -18.01 10.05
C ARG A 216 -0.42 -17.42 9.41
N PHE A 217 -0.63 -17.71 8.13
CA PHE A 217 -1.74 -17.24 7.32
C PHE A 217 -2.62 -18.39 6.80
N ALA A 218 -2.58 -19.55 7.46
CA ALA A 218 -3.44 -20.68 7.11
C ALA A 218 -4.84 -20.52 7.71
N ALA A 219 -5.81 -21.24 7.16
CA ALA A 219 -7.20 -21.33 7.63
C ALA A 219 -8.01 -20.02 7.54
N HIS A 220 -7.61 -19.06 6.69
CA HIS A 220 -8.50 -17.96 6.31
C HIS A 220 -9.35 -18.34 5.10
N LEU A 221 -10.65 -18.00 5.17
CA LEU A 221 -11.55 -18.00 4.02
C LEU A 221 -11.49 -16.64 3.31
N VAL A 222 -11.32 -16.71 1.98
CA VAL A 222 -11.13 -15.55 1.13
C VAL A 222 -11.94 -15.63 -0.16
N HIS A 223 -12.31 -14.47 -0.70
CA HIS A 223 -12.88 -14.31 -2.03
C HIS A 223 -11.87 -14.70 -3.11
N TYR A 224 -12.00 -15.89 -3.68
CA TYR A 224 -10.97 -16.52 -4.51
C TYR A 224 -10.66 -15.71 -5.78
N ARG A 225 -11.69 -15.18 -6.46
CA ARG A 225 -11.49 -14.39 -7.69
C ARG A 225 -10.69 -13.11 -7.43
N ARG A 226 -10.89 -12.49 -6.26
CA ARG A 226 -10.12 -11.32 -5.81
C ARG A 226 -8.68 -11.71 -5.46
N LEU A 227 -8.49 -12.81 -4.74
CA LEU A 227 -7.16 -13.38 -4.44
C LEU A 227 -6.36 -13.66 -5.73
N PHE A 228 -6.96 -14.36 -6.69
CA PHE A 228 -6.30 -14.69 -7.96
C PHE A 228 -5.94 -13.46 -8.81
N ALA A 229 -6.77 -12.41 -8.77
CA ALA A 229 -6.44 -11.14 -9.41
C ALA A 229 -5.26 -10.45 -8.72
N LEU A 230 -5.21 -10.48 -7.38
CA LEU A 230 -4.18 -9.85 -6.57
C LEU A 230 -2.83 -10.55 -6.69
N PHE A 231 -2.79 -11.88 -6.81
CA PHE A 231 -1.58 -12.64 -7.17
C PHE A 231 -0.93 -12.07 -8.43
N ARG A 232 -1.72 -11.96 -9.52
CA ARG A 232 -1.23 -11.43 -10.81
C ARG A 232 -0.75 -9.98 -10.69
N ALA A 233 -1.47 -9.16 -9.93
CA ALA A 233 -1.09 -7.76 -9.71
C ALA A 233 0.24 -7.62 -8.94
N ARG A 234 0.58 -8.59 -8.10
CA ARG A 234 1.80 -8.64 -7.29
C ARG A 234 2.94 -9.46 -7.91
N GLY A 235 2.78 -9.92 -9.16
CA GLY A 235 3.81 -10.71 -9.85
C GLY A 235 3.89 -12.18 -9.42
N TRP A 236 2.86 -12.69 -8.75
CA TRP A 236 2.75 -14.11 -8.41
C TRP A 236 2.09 -14.89 -9.55
N THR A 237 2.54 -16.13 -9.74
CA THR A 237 1.99 -17.08 -10.70
C THR A 237 1.22 -18.16 -9.97
N SER A 238 -0.01 -18.43 -10.42
CA SER A 238 -0.84 -19.52 -9.91
C SER A 238 -1.76 -20.02 -11.03
N ARG A 239 -2.14 -21.29 -10.99
CA ARG A 239 -3.22 -21.85 -11.80
C ARG A 239 -4.56 -21.44 -11.19
N LEU A 240 -5.57 -21.32 -12.05
CA LEU A 240 -6.92 -21.05 -11.59
C LEU A 240 -7.46 -22.29 -10.86
N LEU A 241 -8.15 -22.09 -9.75
CA LEU A 241 -8.89 -23.14 -9.07
C LEU A 241 -10.30 -23.27 -9.68
N GLY A 242 -10.85 -24.47 -9.57
CA GLY A 242 -12.24 -24.74 -9.82
C GLY A 242 -12.59 -26.23 -9.80
N PRO A 243 -13.86 -26.56 -10.09
CA PRO A 243 -14.43 -27.89 -9.85
C PRO A 243 -14.10 -28.88 -10.97
N TRP A 244 -12.83 -28.96 -11.35
CA TRP A 244 -12.32 -29.96 -12.30
C TRP A 244 -11.18 -30.76 -11.68
N ASP A 245 -10.84 -31.89 -12.30
CA ASP A 245 -9.80 -32.78 -11.79
C ASP A 245 -8.44 -32.07 -11.70
N GLY A 246 -7.79 -32.17 -10.54
CA GLY A 246 -6.56 -31.43 -10.22
C GLY A 246 -6.71 -29.90 -10.08
N GLY A 247 -7.93 -29.37 -10.09
CA GLY A 247 -8.26 -27.94 -9.97
C GLY A 247 -8.61 -27.46 -8.56
N ALA A 248 -8.69 -28.37 -7.59
CA ALA A 248 -9.13 -28.05 -6.22
C ALA A 248 -8.06 -27.32 -5.39
N GLN A 249 -6.79 -27.38 -5.75
CA GLN A 249 -5.70 -26.76 -5.00
C GLN A 249 -4.54 -26.31 -5.90
N ASP A 250 -3.81 -25.29 -5.48
CA ASP A 250 -2.59 -24.84 -6.13
C ASP A 250 -1.66 -24.13 -5.13
N GLU A 251 -0.39 -23.97 -5.51
CA GLU A 251 0.56 -23.12 -4.77
C GLU A 251 0.91 -21.92 -5.65
N ALA A 252 0.40 -20.75 -5.29
CA ALA A 252 0.84 -19.51 -5.91
C ALA A 252 2.33 -19.30 -5.60
N ALA A 253 3.12 -18.88 -6.58
CA ALA A 253 4.56 -18.72 -6.41
C ALA A 253 5.08 -17.38 -6.93
N ARG A 254 6.14 -16.86 -6.30
CA ARG A 254 6.88 -15.69 -6.76
C ARG A 254 8.36 -15.88 -6.52
N VAL A 255 9.18 -15.42 -7.46
CA VAL A 255 10.64 -15.38 -7.33
C VAL A 255 11.04 -14.01 -6.76
N LEU A 256 11.93 -14.02 -5.78
CA LEU A 256 12.47 -12.85 -5.09
C LEU A 256 14.00 -12.90 -5.16
N ALA A 257 14.63 -11.77 -5.47
CA ALA A 257 16.08 -11.63 -5.61
C ALA A 257 16.73 -12.60 -6.64
N GLY A 258 15.95 -13.19 -7.55
CA GLY A 258 16.44 -14.21 -8.51
C GLY A 258 16.85 -15.56 -7.89
N GLU A 259 16.98 -15.63 -6.56
CA GLU A 259 17.53 -16.78 -5.83
C GLU A 259 16.49 -17.53 -4.99
N TRP A 260 15.42 -16.86 -4.56
CA TRP A 260 14.43 -17.40 -3.64
C TRP A 260 13.07 -17.48 -4.31
N ARG A 261 12.34 -18.57 -4.06
CA ARG A 261 10.95 -18.73 -4.49
C ARG A 261 10.07 -18.96 -3.28
N ILE A 262 9.13 -18.04 -3.04
CA ILE A 262 8.05 -18.28 -2.10
C ILE A 262 6.92 -19.04 -2.82
N ARG A 263 6.28 -19.95 -2.09
CA ARG A 263 5.06 -20.68 -2.48
C ARG A 263 4.00 -20.52 -1.40
N PHE A 264 2.77 -20.21 -1.80
CA PHE A 264 1.63 -20.01 -0.91
C PHE A 264 0.47 -20.90 -1.37
N ALA A 265 0.14 -21.88 -0.53
CA ALA A 265 -0.91 -22.85 -0.82
C ALA A 265 -2.30 -22.25 -0.63
N HIS A 266 -3.21 -22.58 -1.54
CA HIS A 266 -4.62 -22.25 -1.46
C HIS A 266 -5.47 -23.39 -2.04
N VAL A 267 -6.67 -23.55 -1.48
CA VAL A 267 -7.58 -24.67 -1.76
C VAL A 267 -8.98 -24.12 -1.99
N LEU A 268 -9.71 -24.65 -2.95
CA LEU A 268 -11.09 -24.29 -3.23
C LEU A 268 -11.95 -24.76 -2.05
N ALA A 269 -12.62 -23.81 -1.39
CA ALA A 269 -13.43 -24.08 -0.21
C ALA A 269 -14.92 -24.22 -0.58
N GLU A 270 -15.42 -23.29 -1.39
CA GLU A 270 -16.82 -23.26 -1.80
C GLU A 270 -16.94 -22.72 -3.23
N VAL A 271 -17.83 -23.33 -4.01
CA VAL A 271 -18.12 -22.92 -5.40
C VAL A 271 -19.50 -22.30 -5.40
N GLY A 272 -19.59 -21.06 -5.88
CA GLY A 272 -20.83 -20.30 -5.84
C GLY A 272 -20.70 -18.99 -6.61
N PRO A 273 -21.68 -18.06 -6.46
CA PRO A 273 -21.60 -16.72 -7.03
C PRO A 273 -20.29 -16.00 -6.65
N ASP A 274 -19.83 -16.22 -5.42
CA ASP A 274 -18.55 -15.77 -4.89
C ASP A 274 -17.70 -16.98 -4.48
N ASP A 275 -16.96 -17.57 -5.44
CA ASP A 275 -16.02 -18.66 -5.14
C ASP A 275 -15.14 -18.33 -3.93
N LEU A 276 -15.12 -19.21 -2.93
CA LEU A 276 -14.26 -19.09 -1.76
C LEU A 276 -13.06 -20.02 -1.87
N ALA A 277 -11.93 -19.55 -1.36
CA ALA A 277 -10.76 -20.38 -1.13
C ALA A 277 -10.34 -20.35 0.35
N GLY A 278 -9.83 -21.48 0.82
CA GLY A 278 -9.05 -21.59 2.04
C GLY A 278 -7.58 -21.33 1.76
N THR A 279 -6.94 -20.62 2.66
CA THR A 279 -5.49 -20.36 2.64
C THR A 279 -4.76 -21.41 3.48
N ASP A 280 -3.54 -21.76 3.10
CA ASP A 280 -2.75 -22.80 3.77
C ASP A 280 -1.25 -22.43 3.80
N ARG A 281 -0.37 -23.43 3.88
CA ARG A 281 1.06 -23.29 4.16
C ARG A 281 1.79 -22.37 3.19
N ILE A 282 2.79 -21.68 3.74
CA ILE A 282 3.80 -20.93 3.00
C ILE A 282 5.11 -21.71 3.04
N ARG A 283 5.81 -21.83 1.92
CA ARG A 283 7.10 -22.52 1.79
C ARG A 283 8.07 -21.67 1.00
N PHE A 284 9.36 -21.96 1.19
CA PHE A 284 10.43 -21.32 0.45
C PHE A 284 11.29 -22.38 -0.25
N ASP A 285 11.70 -22.06 -1.46
CA ASP A 285 12.72 -22.80 -2.18
C ASP A 285 13.90 -21.87 -2.50
N ARG A 286 15.10 -22.42 -2.51
CA ARG A 286 16.32 -21.75 -2.96
C ARG A 286 16.75 -22.31 -4.31
N ARG A 287 17.27 -21.44 -5.18
CA ARG A 287 17.86 -21.86 -6.44
C ARG A 287 19.28 -22.39 -6.21
N VAL A 288 19.50 -23.66 -6.53
CA VAL A 288 20.80 -24.34 -6.42
C VAL A 288 21.10 -25.06 -7.73
N ALA A 289 22.24 -24.74 -8.36
CA ALA A 289 22.65 -25.29 -9.65
C ALA A 289 21.54 -25.25 -10.72
N GLY A 290 20.81 -24.12 -10.80
CA GLY A 290 19.74 -23.91 -11.78
C GLY A 290 18.38 -24.51 -11.43
N ALA A 291 18.29 -25.37 -10.40
CA ALA A 291 17.05 -26.00 -9.95
C ALA A 291 16.52 -25.42 -8.62
N TRP A 292 15.21 -25.48 -8.41
CA TRP A 292 14.58 -25.10 -7.14
C TRP A 292 14.66 -26.25 -6.13
N ARG A 293 15.13 -25.96 -4.92
CA ARG A 293 15.20 -26.90 -3.80
C ARG A 293 14.50 -26.32 -2.59
N ALA A 294 13.67 -27.12 -1.92
CA ALA A 294 13.03 -26.69 -0.68
C ALA A 294 14.09 -26.24 0.34
N ALA A 295 13.87 -25.10 0.97
CA ALA A 295 14.81 -24.49 1.90
C ALA A 295 14.18 -24.39 3.30
N PRO A 296 14.96 -24.64 4.37
CA PRO A 296 14.54 -24.29 5.72
C PRO A 296 14.27 -22.78 5.83
N LEU A 297 13.24 -22.41 6.58
CA LEU A 297 12.87 -21.02 6.83
C LEU A 297 14.01 -20.23 7.48
N ALA A 298 14.78 -20.88 8.35
CA ALA A 298 15.95 -20.29 9.01
C ALA A 298 17.09 -19.89 8.04
N GLU A 299 17.12 -20.45 6.83
CA GLU A 299 18.11 -20.07 5.80
C GLU A 299 17.63 -18.91 4.93
N VAL A 300 16.34 -18.54 4.99
CA VAL A 300 15.79 -17.45 4.18
C VAL A 300 16.28 -16.12 4.76
N PRO A 301 16.86 -15.22 3.93
CA PRO A 301 17.27 -13.90 4.41
C PRO A 301 16.10 -13.15 5.06
N PRO A 302 16.28 -12.48 6.21
CA PRO A 302 15.19 -11.83 6.93
C PRO A 302 14.36 -10.86 6.09
N VAL A 303 15.02 -10.07 5.22
CA VAL A 303 14.32 -9.17 4.28
C VAL A 303 13.47 -9.98 3.31
N VAL A 304 14.02 -11.02 2.68
CA VAL A 304 13.27 -11.89 1.75
C VAL A 304 12.05 -12.51 2.44
N PHE A 305 12.23 -13.07 3.64
CA PHE A 305 11.12 -13.64 4.42
C PHE A 305 10.05 -12.59 4.72
N SER A 306 10.45 -11.44 5.27
CA SER A 306 9.51 -10.37 5.64
C SER A 306 8.74 -9.82 4.43
N GLU A 307 9.42 -9.61 3.30
CA GLU A 307 8.81 -9.10 2.08
C GLU A 307 7.83 -10.10 1.46
N ALA A 308 8.16 -11.39 1.53
CA ALA A 308 7.29 -12.44 1.04
C ALA A 308 6.05 -12.61 1.92
N MET A 309 6.21 -12.52 3.25
CA MET A 309 5.10 -12.56 4.21
C MET A 309 4.19 -11.32 4.10
N ARG A 310 4.75 -10.13 3.77
CA ARG A 310 3.95 -8.93 3.47
C ARG A 310 3.00 -9.13 2.29
N ASP A 311 3.46 -9.80 1.23
CA ASP A 311 2.59 -10.12 0.09
C ASP A 311 1.44 -11.03 0.54
N VAL A 312 1.73 -12.06 1.34
CA VAL A 312 0.70 -12.98 1.83
C VAL A 312 -0.28 -12.30 2.80
N ASP A 313 0.20 -11.44 3.70
CA ASP A 313 -0.69 -10.65 4.57
C ASP A 313 -1.60 -9.74 3.73
N LEU A 314 -1.07 -9.06 2.72
CA LEU A 314 -1.89 -8.27 1.80
C LEU A 314 -2.97 -9.14 1.12
N PHE A 315 -2.61 -10.34 0.68
CA PHE A 315 -3.57 -11.27 0.08
C PHE A 315 -4.70 -11.60 1.04
N VAL A 316 -4.38 -12.07 2.24
CA VAL A 316 -5.37 -12.48 3.24
C VAL A 316 -6.21 -11.28 3.69
N SER A 317 -5.58 -10.19 4.08
CA SER A 317 -6.26 -9.03 4.66
C SER A 317 -7.19 -8.30 3.68
N VAL A 318 -6.89 -8.30 2.38
CA VAL A 318 -7.74 -7.66 1.36
C VAL A 318 -8.88 -8.58 0.91
N THR A 319 -8.65 -9.89 0.90
CA THR A 319 -9.57 -10.85 0.28
C THR A 319 -10.40 -11.65 1.27
N SER A 320 -10.10 -11.56 2.57
CA SER A 320 -10.86 -12.29 3.58
C SER A 320 -12.30 -11.84 3.65
N ILE A 321 -13.21 -12.81 3.73
CA ILE A 321 -14.64 -12.57 3.94
C ILE A 321 -14.89 -11.84 5.27
N ALA A 322 -14.01 -11.99 6.26
CA ALA A 322 -14.10 -11.31 7.56
C ALA A 322 -14.05 -9.77 7.47
N ALA A 323 -13.51 -9.25 6.37
CA ALA A 323 -13.44 -7.83 6.08
C ALA A 323 -14.51 -7.35 5.09
N ASP A 324 -15.41 -8.25 4.67
CA ASP A 324 -16.52 -7.93 3.79
C ASP A 324 -17.70 -7.37 4.62
N PRO A 325 -18.07 -6.09 4.44
CA PRO A 325 -19.16 -5.48 5.17
C PRO A 325 -20.53 -6.01 4.73
N ASP A 326 -20.62 -6.54 3.51
CA ASP A 326 -21.85 -7.02 2.86
C ASP A 326 -22.00 -8.54 2.95
N TRP A 327 -21.21 -9.20 3.80
CA TRP A 327 -21.32 -10.65 3.99
C TRP A 327 -22.66 -11.01 4.64
N THR A 328 -23.50 -11.72 3.90
CA THR A 328 -24.86 -12.13 4.33
C THR A 328 -25.10 -13.63 4.22
N ASP A 329 -24.05 -14.44 4.00
CA ASP A 329 -24.23 -15.86 3.70
C ASP A 329 -24.44 -16.71 4.96
N ASP A 330 -25.37 -17.66 4.84
CA ASP A 330 -25.82 -18.59 5.88
C ASP A 330 -25.17 -19.96 5.62
N GLY A 331 -23.99 -20.19 6.21
CA GLY A 331 -23.23 -21.43 5.98
C GLY A 331 -22.04 -21.62 6.94
N PRO A 332 -21.20 -22.66 6.75
CA PRO A 332 -20.02 -22.89 7.58
C PRO A 332 -19.05 -21.69 7.64
N ALA A 333 -19.05 -20.86 6.60
CA ALA A 333 -18.30 -19.61 6.51
C ALA A 333 -18.77 -18.52 7.49
N LEU A 334 -20.05 -18.55 7.93
CA LEU A 334 -20.59 -17.61 8.91
C LEU A 334 -19.84 -17.71 10.25
N ALA A 335 -19.62 -18.93 10.72
CA ALA A 335 -18.89 -19.16 11.98
C ALA A 335 -17.44 -18.65 11.91
N TYR A 336 -16.79 -18.77 10.75
CA TYR A 336 -15.47 -18.14 10.53
C TYR A 336 -15.59 -16.61 10.59
N TRP A 337 -16.56 -16.04 9.86
CA TRP A 337 -16.75 -14.59 9.78
C TRP A 337 -16.99 -13.97 11.16
N GLU A 338 -17.87 -14.55 11.98
CA GLU A 338 -18.18 -14.08 13.33
C GLU A 338 -16.95 -14.01 14.24
N ARG A 339 -16.07 -15.03 14.16
CA ARG A 339 -14.82 -15.08 14.92
C ARG A 339 -13.76 -14.11 14.38
N ALA A 340 -13.61 -14.05 13.07
CA ALA A 340 -12.49 -13.34 12.43
C ALA A 340 -12.73 -11.83 12.29
N ARG A 341 -13.98 -11.38 12.14
CA ARG A 341 -14.32 -9.97 11.87
C ARG A 341 -13.88 -8.97 12.94
N PHE A 342 -13.64 -9.44 14.17
CA PHE A 342 -13.13 -8.68 15.32
C PHE A 342 -11.94 -9.39 16.01
N GLY A 343 -11.21 -10.22 15.26
CA GLY A 343 -10.07 -11.00 15.76
C GLY A 343 -8.86 -10.13 16.15
N GLU A 344 -7.76 -10.78 16.53
CA GLU A 344 -6.53 -10.07 16.89
C GLU A 344 -5.91 -9.30 15.71
N LEU A 345 -5.12 -8.26 16.03
CA LEU A 345 -4.47 -7.44 15.01
C LEU A 345 -3.29 -8.19 14.37
N ASP A 346 -3.38 -8.38 13.05
CA ASP A 346 -2.24 -8.68 12.18
C ASP A 346 -1.22 -7.52 12.14
N GLU A 347 -0.05 -7.76 11.56
CA GLU A 347 1.02 -6.75 11.46
C GLU A 347 0.57 -5.51 10.69
N SER A 348 -0.27 -5.68 9.67
CA SER A 348 -0.81 -4.58 8.89
C SER A 348 -1.73 -3.69 9.72
N ALA A 349 -2.54 -4.27 10.60
CA ALA A 349 -3.45 -3.56 11.49
C ALA A 349 -2.70 -2.90 12.66
N ARG A 350 -1.62 -3.51 13.17
CA ARG A 350 -0.71 -2.88 14.13
C ARG A 350 -0.04 -1.64 13.53
N THR A 351 0.39 -1.74 12.28
CA THR A 351 0.96 -0.62 11.54
C THR A 351 -0.06 0.50 11.33
N ARG A 352 -1.31 0.17 10.94
CA ARG A 352 -2.42 1.14 10.85
C ARG A 352 -2.69 1.82 12.18
N ARG A 353 -2.74 1.06 13.28
CA ARG A 353 -2.91 1.61 14.64
C ARG A 353 -1.85 2.65 14.95
N ASP A 354 -0.59 2.36 14.61
CA ASP A 354 0.55 3.25 14.87
C ASP A 354 0.52 4.52 14.00
N ALA A 355 0.03 4.41 12.75
CA ALA A 355 -0.23 5.57 11.89
C ALA A 355 -1.38 6.43 12.44
N LEU A 356 -2.49 5.80 12.85
CA LEU A 356 -3.65 6.48 13.45
C LEU A 356 -3.26 7.23 14.73
N ALA A 357 -2.42 6.64 15.58
CA ALA A 357 -1.94 7.28 16.81
C ALA A 357 -1.24 8.63 16.56
N ARG A 358 -0.62 8.81 15.39
CA ARG A 358 0.08 10.05 14.99
C ARG A 358 -0.78 11.01 14.19
N VAL A 359 -1.71 10.47 13.40
CA VAL A 359 -2.58 11.25 12.50
C VAL A 359 -3.77 11.82 13.26
N LEU A 360 -4.46 11.01 14.09
CA LEU A 360 -5.70 11.41 14.77
C LEU A 360 -5.57 12.69 15.61
N PRO A 361 -4.50 12.90 16.40
CA PRO A 361 -4.34 14.13 17.20
C PRO A 361 -4.29 15.41 16.36
N ARG A 362 -4.04 15.30 15.05
CA ARG A 362 -3.96 16.43 14.11
C ARG A 362 -5.28 16.65 13.35
N THR A 363 -6.35 15.99 13.77
CA THR A 363 -7.67 16.08 13.14
C THR A 363 -8.67 16.84 14.00
N LYS A 364 -9.73 17.36 13.37
CA LYS A 364 -10.85 18.01 14.08
C LYS A 364 -11.71 17.07 14.95
N ILE A 365 -11.46 15.76 14.92
CA ILE A 365 -12.18 14.74 15.71
C ILE A 365 -11.29 14.14 16.81
N ALA A 366 -10.12 14.72 17.07
CA ALA A 366 -9.15 14.19 18.02
C ALA A 366 -9.74 13.94 19.42
N ASP A 367 -10.56 14.88 19.91
CA ASP A 367 -11.25 14.85 21.20
C ASP A 367 -12.40 13.83 21.28
N ARG A 368 -12.77 13.24 20.14
CA ARG A 368 -13.79 12.19 20.02
C ARG A 368 -13.20 10.81 19.78
N CYS A 369 -11.88 10.68 19.61
CA CYS A 369 -11.24 9.44 19.21
C CYS A 369 -10.27 8.91 20.26
N THR A 370 -10.36 7.61 20.58
CA THR A 370 -9.37 6.92 21.45
C THR A 370 -9.00 5.57 20.83
N LEU A 371 -7.72 5.22 20.85
CA LEU A 371 -7.25 3.89 20.43
C LEU A 371 -7.25 2.94 21.64
N ASP A 372 -8.15 1.96 21.62
CA ASP A 372 -8.29 0.96 22.69
C ASP A 372 -8.10 -0.46 22.13
N GLY A 373 -7.00 -1.09 22.51
CA GLY A 373 -6.60 -2.41 21.99
C GLY A 373 -6.63 -2.48 20.46
N ARG A 374 -7.56 -3.29 19.94
CA ARG A 374 -7.79 -3.57 18.51
C ARG A 374 -8.82 -2.65 17.84
N PHE A 375 -9.31 -1.63 18.55
CA PHE A 375 -10.34 -0.73 18.09
C PHE A 375 -9.88 0.73 18.09
N LEU A 376 -10.42 1.50 17.14
CA LEU A 376 -10.58 2.94 17.26
C LEU A 376 -11.98 3.21 17.81
N VAL A 377 -12.05 3.71 19.04
CA VAL A 377 -13.28 4.17 19.69
C VAL A 377 -13.57 5.60 19.23
N VAL A 378 -14.79 5.85 18.77
CA VAL A 378 -15.27 7.14 18.26
C VAL A 378 -16.54 7.51 19.00
N ARG A 379 -16.54 8.62 19.71
CA ARG A 379 -17.72 9.18 20.39
C ARG A 379 -18.46 10.10 19.42
N GLY A 380 -19.65 9.67 18.97
CA GLY A 380 -20.61 10.53 18.26
C GLY A 380 -21.54 11.26 19.24
N GLU A 381 -22.56 11.91 18.72
CA GLU A 381 -23.61 12.58 19.49
C GLU A 381 -24.75 11.60 19.84
N LEU A 382 -25.01 10.60 18.99
CA LEU A 382 -26.04 9.59 19.22
C LEU A 382 -25.50 8.36 19.93
N ARG A 383 -24.29 7.89 19.57
CA ARG A 383 -23.67 6.67 20.13
C ARG A 383 -22.15 6.75 20.24
N THR A 384 -21.58 5.78 20.95
CA THR A 384 -20.14 5.46 20.87
C THR A 384 -19.94 4.26 19.95
N TYR A 385 -18.90 4.34 19.10
CA TYR A 385 -18.62 3.37 18.06
C TYR A 385 -17.22 2.78 18.23
N LYS A 386 -17.05 1.48 17.98
CA LYS A 386 -15.75 0.80 17.95
C LYS A 386 -15.44 0.30 16.56
N ILE A 387 -14.49 0.93 15.88
CA ILE A 387 -14.05 0.54 14.53
C ILE A 387 -12.86 -0.40 14.66
N HIS A 388 -12.99 -1.64 14.18
CA HIS A 388 -11.92 -2.63 14.23
C HIS A 388 -10.79 -2.29 13.26
N LEU A 389 -9.54 -2.31 13.73
CA LEU A 389 -8.39 -1.83 12.94
C LEU A 389 -7.94 -2.81 11.83
N GLY A 390 -8.36 -4.08 11.93
CA GLY A 390 -8.07 -5.12 10.93
C GLY A 390 -9.14 -5.24 9.83
N SER A 391 -10.41 -5.16 10.18
CA SER A 391 -11.55 -5.37 9.25
C SER A 391 -12.26 -4.08 8.86
N ALA A 392 -12.05 -2.99 9.61
CA ALA A 392 -12.84 -1.76 9.53
C ALA A 392 -14.34 -1.94 9.88
N ASN A 393 -14.73 -3.07 10.49
CA ASN A 393 -16.09 -3.31 10.96
C ASN A 393 -16.40 -2.51 12.21
N VAL A 394 -17.67 -2.12 12.38
CA VAL A 394 -18.09 -1.18 13.43
C VAL A 394 -19.03 -1.87 14.41
N LEU A 395 -18.75 -1.70 15.70
CA LEU A 395 -19.68 -2.01 16.79
C LEU A 395 -20.22 -0.72 17.37
N MET A 396 -21.45 -0.75 17.86
CA MET A 396 -22.07 0.32 18.63
C MET A 396 -22.12 -0.06 20.11
N GLU A 397 -21.80 0.88 20.99
CA GLU A 397 -21.99 0.73 22.43
C GLU A 397 -23.34 1.32 22.88
N PRO A 398 -23.95 0.77 23.95
CA PRO A 398 -23.44 -0.29 24.84
C PRO A 398 -23.78 -1.72 24.41
N ASP A 399 -24.72 -1.91 23.47
CA ASP A 399 -25.30 -3.19 23.10
C ASP A 399 -24.38 -4.09 22.25
N GLY A 400 -23.28 -3.54 21.74
CA GLY A 400 -22.35 -4.27 20.87
C GLY A 400 -22.95 -4.58 19.51
N ALA A 401 -24.01 -3.88 19.09
CA ALA A 401 -24.65 -4.11 17.80
C ALA A 401 -23.71 -3.75 16.65
N TYR A 402 -23.66 -4.63 15.63
CA TYR A 402 -22.92 -4.39 14.41
C TYR A 402 -23.56 -3.27 13.60
N LEU A 403 -22.76 -2.32 13.12
CA LEU A 403 -23.18 -1.26 12.21
C LEU A 403 -22.50 -1.47 10.86
N CYS A 404 -23.31 -1.82 9.85
CA CYS A 404 -22.84 -1.89 8.48
C CYS A 404 -22.82 -0.49 7.86
N VAL A 405 -21.61 -0.01 7.57
CA VAL A 405 -21.38 1.27 6.87
C VAL A 405 -20.82 0.97 5.49
N VAL A 406 -21.71 0.88 4.51
CA VAL A 406 -21.36 0.78 3.09
C VAL A 406 -21.11 2.19 2.58
N SER A 407 -19.90 2.71 2.83
CA SER A 407 -19.56 4.06 2.36
C SER A 407 -19.37 4.02 0.85
N GLU A 408 -20.04 4.91 0.09
CA GLU A 408 -19.46 5.34 -1.19
C GLU A 408 -18.04 5.83 -0.91
N ARG A 409 -17.06 5.38 -1.69
CA ARG A 409 -15.64 5.74 -1.54
C ARG A 409 -15.46 7.26 -1.71
N ARG A 410 -15.76 8.03 -0.67
CA ARG A 410 -15.45 9.45 -0.61
C ARG A 410 -14.08 9.58 0.04
N PRO A 411 -13.12 10.26 -0.62
CA PRO A 411 -11.83 10.50 0.00
C PRO A 411 -12.08 11.21 1.33
N ALA A 412 -11.51 10.70 2.42
CA ALA A 412 -11.46 11.41 3.68
C ALA A 412 -10.82 12.78 3.38
N GLY A 413 -11.62 13.84 3.40
CA GLY A 413 -11.16 15.15 2.90
C GLY A 413 -9.91 15.61 3.64
N ARG A 414 -8.94 16.23 2.95
CA ARG A 414 -7.76 16.99 3.43
C ARG A 414 -6.93 16.43 4.61
N VAL A 415 -7.20 15.25 5.15
CA VAL A 415 -6.39 14.66 6.22
C VAL A 415 -5.13 14.10 5.62
N PHE A 416 -4.00 14.53 6.16
CA PHE A 416 -2.71 13.97 5.78
C PHE A 416 -2.63 12.51 6.22
N VAL A 417 -2.24 11.64 5.29
CA VAL A 417 -1.88 10.24 5.55
C VAL A 417 -0.43 10.01 5.11
N PRO A 418 0.41 9.36 5.93
CA PRO A 418 1.84 9.21 5.65
C PRO A 418 2.15 8.25 4.49
N PHE A 419 1.16 7.47 4.03
CA PHE A 419 1.23 6.59 2.87
C PHE A 419 -0.20 6.27 2.42
N GLU A 420 -0.35 5.81 1.18
CA GLU A 420 -1.64 5.36 0.66
C GLU A 420 -1.95 3.92 1.11
N GLU A 421 -3.09 3.73 1.78
CA GLU A 421 -3.65 2.42 2.11
C GLU A 421 -5.17 2.53 2.19
N GLU A 422 -5.88 1.73 1.37
CA GLU A 422 -7.35 1.79 1.29
C GLU A 422 -8.04 1.59 2.65
N ARG A 423 -7.55 0.64 3.45
CA ARG A 423 -8.14 0.30 4.75
C ARG A 423 -7.95 1.40 5.80
N LEU A 424 -6.79 2.06 5.83
CA LEU A 424 -6.54 3.20 6.70
C LEU A 424 -7.48 4.36 6.35
N SER A 425 -7.61 4.68 5.06
CA SER A 425 -8.52 5.71 4.56
C SER A 425 -9.98 5.39 4.87
N LEU A 426 -10.39 4.13 4.77
CA LEU A 426 -11.73 3.68 5.14
C LEU A 426 -12.00 3.86 6.63
N ILE A 427 -11.07 3.46 7.51
CA ILE A 427 -11.20 3.64 8.96
C ILE A 427 -11.33 5.13 9.31
N LEU A 428 -10.49 5.99 8.73
CA LEU A 428 -10.59 7.44 8.91
C LEU A 428 -11.93 7.98 8.41
N SER A 429 -12.36 7.59 7.21
CA SER A 429 -13.65 8.01 6.64
C SER A 429 -14.83 7.65 7.56
N LYS A 430 -14.87 6.40 8.06
CA LYS A 430 -15.86 5.96 9.05
C LYS A 430 -15.76 6.76 10.35
N ALA A 431 -14.56 7.03 10.85
CA ALA A 431 -14.38 7.82 12.06
C ALA A 431 -14.93 9.25 11.90
N PHE A 432 -14.68 9.92 10.77
CA PHE A 432 -15.25 11.25 10.50
C PHE A 432 -16.76 11.24 10.33
N LEU A 433 -17.32 10.21 9.69
CA LEU A 433 -18.75 10.04 9.52
C LEU A 433 -19.44 9.85 10.89
N LEU A 434 -18.90 8.95 11.72
CA LEU A 434 -19.49 8.55 13.01
C LEU A 434 -19.27 9.58 14.12
N ALA A 435 -18.20 10.38 14.04
CA ALA A 435 -18.01 11.52 14.95
C ALA A 435 -19.01 12.67 14.69
N ALA A 436 -19.77 12.60 13.60
CA ALA A 436 -20.85 13.53 13.25
C ALA A 436 -22.12 12.72 12.89
N ASP A 437 -22.43 11.71 13.70
CA ASP A 437 -23.53 10.77 13.48
C ASP A 437 -24.91 11.44 13.38
N GLU A 438 -25.11 12.57 14.06
CA GLU A 438 -26.31 13.39 14.00
C GLU A 438 -26.55 14.03 12.63
N LYS A 439 -25.49 14.17 11.82
CA LYS A 439 -25.54 14.73 10.46
C LYS A 439 -25.64 13.66 9.37
N ILE A 440 -25.67 12.38 9.72
CA ILE A 440 -25.79 11.30 8.74
C ILE A 440 -27.18 11.34 8.11
N THR A 441 -27.25 11.64 6.81
CA THR A 441 -28.50 11.68 6.03
C THR A 441 -28.87 10.35 5.40
N ASP A 442 -27.97 9.37 5.39
CA ASP A 442 -28.21 8.06 4.81
C ASP A 442 -29.22 7.27 5.67
N PRO A 443 -30.42 6.94 5.14
CA PRO A 443 -31.45 6.23 5.90
C PRO A 443 -31.02 4.82 6.31
N SER A 444 -30.16 4.16 5.53
CA SER A 444 -29.70 2.79 5.81
C SER A 444 -28.82 2.74 7.06
N ILE A 445 -27.99 3.76 7.27
CA ILE A 445 -27.12 3.90 8.45
C ILE A 445 -27.95 4.39 9.65
N ARG A 446 -28.80 5.40 9.45
CA ARG A 446 -29.61 5.99 10.54
C ARG A 446 -30.53 4.96 11.18
N THR A 447 -31.21 4.16 10.37
CA THR A 447 -32.12 3.10 10.86
C THR A 447 -31.38 2.07 11.72
N GLN A 448 -30.13 1.72 11.36
CA GLN A 448 -29.32 0.79 12.16
C GLN A 448 -28.91 1.42 13.51
N ILE A 449 -28.49 2.69 13.52
CA ILE A 449 -28.13 3.43 14.74
C ILE A 449 -29.32 3.52 15.70
N GLU A 450 -30.52 3.84 15.19
CA GLU A 450 -31.75 3.94 15.98
C GLU A 450 -32.21 2.58 16.52
N ARG A 451 -32.07 1.50 15.71
CA ARG A 451 -32.50 0.16 16.12
C ARG A 451 -31.66 -0.43 17.24
N GLY A 452 -30.35 -0.18 17.26
CA GLY A 452 -29.51 -0.61 18.38
C GLY A 452 -29.78 0.17 19.68
N ALA A 453 -30.49 1.30 19.62
CA ALA A 453 -30.80 2.15 20.79
C ALA A 453 -31.97 1.67 21.63
N ARG A 454 -32.54 0.51 21.31
CA ARG A 454 -33.69 -0.07 22.00
C ARG A 454 -33.30 -1.22 22.91
#